data_AF-A0AB38X522-F1
#
_entry.id   AF-A0AB38X522-F1
#
_cell.length_a   1.000
_cell.length_b   1.000
_cell.length_c   1.000
_cell.angle_alpha   90.00
_cell.angle_beta   90.00
_cell.angle_gamma   90.00
#
_symmetry.space_group_name_H-M   'P 1'
#
loop_
_entity.id
_entity.type
_entity.pdbx_description
1 polymer ?
#
loop_
_entity_poly.entity_id
_entity_poly.type
_entity_poly.pdbx_seq_one_letter_code
_entity_poly.pdbx_strand_id
1 'polypeptide(L)'
;MATQRPAYVHVDQDNFTQYFDLNGSATYDKPTGIVTVTPDKNDQVGNFALKPKIDASTNFTLLGQVDLGNRTSATGGADGIGFAFHNGNSTDIGNAGDNLGIGGLIDALGLKLDTWHNGAHMPEALRSGAQVSTTDANGYG
;
A
#
# COMPACT_ATOMS: atom_id res chain seq x y z
N MET A 1 31.04 -23.34 -0.64
CA MET A 1 30.92 -21.98 -0.07
C MET A 1 29.58 -21.91 0.65
N ALA A 2 29.55 -21.54 1.93
CA ALA A 2 28.28 -21.36 2.63
C ALA A 2 27.67 -20.04 2.14
N THR A 3 26.53 -20.13 1.44
CA THR A 3 25.71 -18.96 1.13
C THR A 3 25.27 -18.36 2.47
N GLN A 4 25.82 -17.19 2.81
CA GLN A 4 25.43 -16.45 3.99
C GLN A 4 23.93 -16.17 3.88
N ARG A 5 23.13 -16.72 4.81
CA ARG A 5 21.69 -16.40 4.85
C ARG A 5 21.55 -14.88 4.95
N PRO A 6 20.64 -14.25 4.21
CA PRO A 6 20.42 -12.81 4.35
C PRO A 6 20.14 -12.51 5.82
N ALA A 7 20.79 -11.47 6.34
CA ALA A 7 20.59 -11.04 7.72
C ALA A 7 19.14 -10.63 7.92
N TYR A 8 18.54 -10.99 9.06
CA TYR A 8 17.25 -10.45 9.46
C TYR A 8 17.37 -8.92 9.55
N VAL A 9 16.52 -8.22 8.80
CA VAL A 9 16.47 -6.76 8.80
C VAL A 9 15.40 -6.30 9.80
N HIS A 10 15.77 -5.41 10.72
CA HIS A 10 14.82 -4.68 11.56
C HIS A 10 14.68 -3.26 11.03
N VAL A 11 13.48 -2.90 10.59
CA VAL A 11 13.17 -1.53 10.16
C VAL A 11 12.45 -0.81 11.30
N ASP A 12 12.94 0.39 11.63
CA ASP A 12 12.39 1.27 12.65
C ASP A 12 12.38 2.72 12.13
N GLN A 13 12.05 3.67 13.01
CA GLN A 13 11.95 5.07 12.61
C GLN A 13 13.29 5.69 12.15
N ASP A 14 14.42 5.17 12.63
CA ASP A 14 15.73 5.74 12.36
C ASP A 14 16.27 5.36 10.99
N ASN A 15 15.88 4.18 10.50
CA ASN A 15 16.32 3.62 9.23
C ASN A 15 15.20 3.47 8.18
N PHE A 16 13.96 3.88 8.47
CA PHE A 16 12.80 3.70 7.58
C PHE A 16 13.08 4.07 6.10
N THR A 17 13.60 5.28 5.84
CA THR A 17 13.85 5.78 4.48
C THR A 17 15.01 5.09 3.76
N GLN A 18 15.83 4.30 4.48
CA GLN A 18 16.81 3.42 3.85
C GLN A 18 16.11 2.23 3.17
N TYR A 19 15.05 1.71 3.78
CA TYR A 19 14.39 0.47 3.35
C TYR A 19 13.09 0.67 2.59
N PHE A 20 12.39 1.79 2.81
CA PHE A 20 11.13 2.10 2.12
C PHE A 20 11.30 3.28 1.16
N ASP A 21 10.63 3.19 0.02
CA ASP A 21 10.35 4.32 -0.87
C ASP A 21 8.98 4.90 -0.52
N LEU A 22 8.86 6.22 -0.58
CA LEU A 22 7.60 6.97 -0.42
C LEU A 22 7.19 7.49 -1.78
N ASN A 23 5.91 7.32 -2.14
CA ASN A 23 5.37 7.72 -3.44
C ASN A 23 4.09 8.57 -3.27
N GLY A 24 3.81 9.40 -4.27
CA GLY A 24 2.60 10.22 -4.32
C GLY A 24 2.55 11.25 -3.19
N SER A 25 1.43 11.31 -2.47
CA SER A 25 1.24 12.22 -1.33
C SER A 25 1.95 11.78 -0.05
N ALA A 26 2.59 10.60 -0.02
CA ALA A 26 3.14 10.05 1.20
C ALA A 26 4.33 10.88 1.73
N THR A 27 4.29 11.20 3.02
CA THR A 27 5.37 11.90 3.71
C THR A 27 5.74 11.17 5.01
N TYR A 28 6.97 11.37 5.49
CA TYR A 28 7.49 10.68 6.66
C TYR A 28 8.06 11.66 7.69
N ASP A 29 7.55 11.57 8.92
CA ASP A 29 8.03 12.32 10.08
C ASP A 29 8.97 11.45 10.91
N LYS A 30 10.28 11.60 10.70
CA LYS A 30 11.31 10.77 11.33
C LYS A 30 11.27 10.78 12.87
N PRO A 31 11.14 11.93 13.56
CA PRO A 31 11.02 11.98 15.02
C PRO A 31 9.92 11.11 15.63
N THR A 32 8.80 10.93 14.92
CA THR A 32 7.62 10.19 15.44
C THR A 32 7.45 8.81 14.80
N GLY A 33 8.14 8.53 13.69
CA GLY A 33 7.97 7.31 12.91
C GLY A 33 6.68 7.27 12.09
N ILE A 34 5.96 8.40 11.98
CA ILE A 34 4.66 8.45 11.32
C ILE A 34 4.84 8.64 9.81
N VAL A 35 4.27 7.73 9.03
CA VAL A 35 4.05 7.93 7.59
C VAL A 35 2.64 8.46 7.40
N THR A 36 2.51 9.68 6.88
CA THR A 36 1.22 10.20 6.41
C THR A 36 1.05 9.77 4.97
N VAL A 37 0.26 8.73 4.71
CA VAL A 37 0.01 8.19 3.36
C VAL A 37 -0.77 9.19 2.51
N THR A 38 -1.88 9.70 3.05
CA THR A 38 -2.71 10.76 2.47
C THR A 38 -3.07 11.78 3.55
N PRO A 39 -2.93 13.10 3.31
CA PRO A 39 -3.53 14.10 4.18
C PRO A 39 -5.06 14.11 4.02
N ASP A 40 -5.80 14.67 4.99
CA ASP A 40 -7.26 14.90 4.90
C ASP A 40 -7.59 15.98 3.86
N LYS A 41 -7.46 15.62 2.58
CA LYS A 41 -7.72 16.42 1.39
C LYS A 41 -8.26 15.50 0.29
N ASN A 42 -9.03 16.06 -0.62
CA ASN A 42 -9.55 15.32 -1.76
C ASN A 42 -8.42 14.90 -2.72
N ASP A 43 -8.67 13.81 -3.46
CA ASP A 43 -7.87 13.37 -4.60
C ASP A 43 -6.40 13.10 -4.27
N GLN A 44 -6.13 12.55 -3.07
CA GLN A 44 -4.79 12.19 -2.63
C GLN A 44 -4.54 10.70 -2.79
N VAL A 45 -3.39 10.36 -3.36
CA VAL A 45 -2.92 8.98 -3.52
C VAL A 45 -1.48 8.94 -3.05
N GLY A 46 -1.20 8.09 -2.08
CA GLY A 46 0.14 7.87 -1.57
C GLY A 46 0.35 6.41 -1.20
N ASN A 47 1.61 5.99 -1.16
CA ASN A 47 2.01 4.69 -0.66
C ASN A 47 3.45 4.72 -0.17
N PHE A 48 3.86 3.65 0.49
CA PHE A 48 5.27 3.36 0.72
C PHE A 48 5.52 1.87 0.49
N ALA A 49 6.64 1.55 -0.15
CA ALA A 49 6.97 0.21 -0.59
C ALA A 49 8.36 -0.20 -0.12
N LEU A 50 8.50 -1.44 0.33
CA LEU A 50 9.77 -1.99 0.76
C LEU A 50 10.66 -2.20 -0.47
N LYS A 51 11.85 -1.60 -0.47
CA LYS A 51 12.83 -1.71 -1.57
C LYS A 51 13.28 -3.16 -1.81
N PRO A 52 13.77 -3.90 -0.79
CA PRO A 52 14.09 -5.31 -0.96
C PRO A 52 12.84 -6.20 -0.93
N LYS A 53 12.89 -7.31 -1.66
CA LYS A 53 11.88 -8.37 -1.55
C LYS A 53 11.99 -9.11 -0.22
N ILE A 54 10.86 -9.48 0.36
CA ILE A 54 10.78 -10.34 1.54
C ILE A 54 10.94 -11.80 1.11
N ASP A 55 11.71 -12.59 1.86
CA ASP A 55 11.76 -14.04 1.72
C ASP A 55 10.57 -14.67 2.46
N ALA A 56 9.54 -15.06 1.71
CA ALA A 56 8.32 -15.66 2.25
C ALA A 56 8.52 -17.07 2.87
N SER A 57 9.71 -17.67 2.75
CA SER A 57 10.05 -18.90 3.50
C SER A 57 10.45 -18.63 4.96
N THR A 58 10.58 -17.36 5.34
CA THR A 58 10.92 -16.90 6.69
C THR A 58 9.80 -16.08 7.29
N ASN A 59 9.69 -16.10 8.62
CA ASN A 59 8.71 -15.29 9.33
C ASN A 59 9.09 -13.81 9.23
N PHE A 60 8.09 -12.95 9.04
CA PHE A 60 8.22 -11.51 9.23
C PHE A 60 7.15 -11.04 10.22
N THR A 61 7.38 -9.88 10.83
CA THR A 61 6.42 -9.23 11.73
C THR A 61 6.35 -7.75 11.39
N LEU A 62 5.13 -7.25 11.19
CA LEU A 62 4.84 -5.81 11.13
C LEU A 62 4.12 -5.42 12.42
N LEU A 63 4.74 -4.55 13.22
CA LEU A 63 4.14 -3.99 14.44
C LEU A 63 4.01 -2.48 14.26
N GLY A 64 2.83 -1.95 14.53
CA GLY A 64 2.57 -0.52 14.37
C GLY A 64 1.14 -0.16 14.75
N GLN A 65 0.78 1.07 14.41
CA GLN A 65 -0.57 1.61 14.57
C GLN A 65 -1.03 2.19 13.24
N VAL A 66 -2.34 2.21 13.03
CA VAL A 66 -2.96 2.81 11.85
C VAL A 66 -3.99 3.81 12.32
N ASP A 67 -3.92 5.02 11.76
CA ASP A 67 -4.98 6.02 11.84
C ASP A 67 -5.76 6.00 10.52
N LEU A 68 -7.06 5.72 10.59
CA LEU A 68 -7.97 5.68 9.43
C LEU A 68 -8.73 7.00 9.24
N GLY A 69 -8.38 8.03 10.01
CA GLY A 69 -9.09 9.29 10.06
C GLY A 69 -10.32 9.24 10.98
N ASN A 70 -11.15 10.29 10.88
CA ASN A 70 -12.24 10.54 11.82
C ASN A 70 -13.64 10.51 11.17
N ARG A 71 -13.76 10.02 9.94
CA ARG A 71 -15.03 9.94 9.20
C ARG A 71 -15.30 8.51 8.76
N THR A 72 -16.58 8.16 8.74
CA THR A 72 -17.09 6.90 8.16
C THR A 72 -17.51 7.17 6.71
N SER A 73 -17.79 6.12 5.93
CA SER A 73 -18.42 6.28 4.61
C SER A 73 -19.64 7.22 4.63
N ALA A 74 -20.53 7.08 5.62
CA ALA A 74 -21.72 7.92 5.75
C ALA A 74 -21.42 9.42 5.99
N THR A 75 -20.21 9.73 6.44
CA THR A 75 -19.74 11.10 6.69
C THR A 75 -18.62 11.53 5.74
N GLY A 76 -18.42 10.81 4.62
CA GLY A 76 -17.43 11.16 3.60
C GLY A 76 -16.00 10.73 3.90
N GLY A 77 -15.79 9.78 4.81
CA GLY A 77 -14.49 9.15 5.01
C GLY A 77 -14.21 8.12 3.91
N ALA A 78 -13.08 8.27 3.22
CA ALA A 78 -12.67 7.43 2.10
C ALA A 78 -11.14 7.58 1.86
N ASP A 79 -10.49 6.70 1.10
CA ASP A 79 -10.99 5.39 0.63
C ASP A 79 -10.65 4.29 1.67
N GLY A 80 -9.47 4.36 2.25
CA GLY A 80 -8.94 3.40 3.22
C GLY A 80 -7.44 3.15 3.02
N ILE A 81 -6.92 2.09 3.66
CA ILE A 81 -5.51 1.67 3.56
C ILE A 81 -5.43 0.19 3.22
N GLY A 82 -4.63 -0.16 2.21
CA GLY A 82 -4.30 -1.55 1.89
C GLY A 82 -2.86 -1.92 2.20
N PHE A 83 -2.66 -3.18 2.56
CA PHE A 83 -1.37 -3.83 2.70
C PHE A 83 -1.30 -4.94 1.66
N ALA A 84 -0.32 -4.89 0.77
CA ALA A 84 -0.18 -5.83 -0.33
C ALA A 84 1.15 -6.57 -0.30
N PHE A 85 1.11 -7.86 -0.62
CA PHE A 85 2.24 -8.72 -0.92
C PHE A 85 2.05 -9.27 -2.33
N HIS A 86 3.06 -9.15 -3.18
CA HIS A 86 2.99 -9.57 -4.58
C HIS A 86 4.36 -10.04 -5.07
N ASN A 87 4.36 -10.80 -6.16
CA ASN A 87 5.58 -11.39 -6.72
C ASN A 87 6.31 -10.48 -7.73
N GLY A 88 5.68 -9.36 -8.10
CA GLY A 88 6.18 -8.37 -9.06
C GLY A 88 7.46 -7.63 -8.64
N ASN A 89 7.78 -6.53 -9.32
CA ASN A 89 8.88 -5.65 -8.91
C ASN A 89 8.48 -4.89 -7.65
N SER A 90 9.42 -4.55 -6.77
CA SER A 90 9.11 -3.73 -5.58
C SER A 90 8.61 -2.32 -5.90
N THR A 91 8.71 -1.91 -7.16
CA THR A 91 8.16 -0.66 -7.70
C THR A 91 6.72 -0.79 -8.22
N ASP A 92 6.17 -2.00 -8.33
CA ASP A 92 4.79 -2.19 -8.77
C ASP A 92 3.87 -1.82 -7.61
N ILE A 93 2.96 -0.88 -7.83
CA ILE A 93 2.03 -0.34 -6.82
C ILE A 93 0.60 -0.62 -7.27
N GLY A 94 -0.29 -1.00 -6.34
CA GLY A 94 -1.70 -1.17 -6.66
C GLY A 94 -2.42 0.17 -6.89
N ASN A 95 -3.60 0.07 -7.48
CA ASN A 95 -4.38 1.23 -7.92
C ASN A 95 -5.07 1.94 -6.74
N ALA A 96 -5.32 3.24 -6.92
CA ALA A 96 -6.01 4.10 -5.97
C ALA A 96 -7.52 3.78 -5.87
N GLY A 97 -8.21 4.50 -4.97
CA GLY A 97 -9.66 4.42 -4.84
C GLY A 97 -10.11 3.12 -4.21
N ASP A 98 -11.16 2.54 -4.80
CA ASP A 98 -11.80 1.29 -4.37
C ASP A 98 -10.86 0.06 -4.41
N ASN A 99 -9.81 0.13 -5.23
CA ASN A 99 -8.75 -0.87 -5.32
C ASN A 99 -7.83 -0.90 -4.08
N LEU A 100 -7.83 0.18 -3.28
CA LEU A 100 -7.11 0.32 -2.00
C LEU A 100 -5.63 -0.07 -2.05
N GLY A 101 -4.94 0.24 -3.15
CA GLY A 101 -3.52 -0.06 -3.30
C GLY A 101 -3.19 -1.55 -3.42
N ILE A 102 -4.20 -2.41 -3.60
CA ILE A 102 -4.05 -3.86 -3.82
C ILE A 102 -4.48 -4.23 -5.24
N GLY A 103 -5.66 -3.77 -5.67
CA GLY A 103 -6.17 -4.02 -7.01
C GLY A 103 -5.19 -3.55 -8.09
N GLY A 104 -5.04 -4.34 -9.16
CA GLY A 104 -4.04 -4.09 -10.21
C GLY A 104 -2.70 -4.80 -10.01
N LEU A 105 -2.36 -5.22 -8.79
CA LEU A 105 -1.20 -6.09 -8.55
C LEU A 105 -1.52 -7.53 -8.98
N ILE A 106 -0.63 -8.12 -9.77
CA ILE A 106 -0.76 -9.50 -10.26
C ILE A 106 -0.29 -10.49 -9.19
N ASP A 107 -1.06 -11.57 -8.99
CA ASP A 107 -0.79 -12.63 -8.02
C ASP A 107 -0.53 -12.11 -6.59
N ALA A 108 -1.33 -11.12 -6.18
CA ALA A 108 -1.19 -10.46 -4.90
C ALA A 108 -2.06 -11.10 -3.81
N LEU A 109 -1.57 -11.03 -2.58
CA LEU A 109 -2.29 -11.26 -1.34
C LEU A 109 -2.30 -9.97 -0.53
N GLY A 110 -3.42 -9.60 0.06
CA GLY A 110 -3.47 -8.37 0.85
C GLY A 110 -4.56 -8.34 1.91
N LEU A 111 -4.47 -7.30 2.74
CA LEU A 111 -5.43 -6.93 3.78
C LEU A 111 -5.80 -5.47 3.56
N LYS A 112 -7.09 -5.15 3.65
CA LYS A 112 -7.58 -3.77 3.59
C LYS A 112 -8.27 -3.34 4.87
N LEU A 113 -8.05 -2.08 5.22
CA LEU A 113 -8.79 -1.31 6.22
C LEU A 113 -9.61 -0.27 5.44
N ASP A 114 -10.84 -0.64 5.14
CA ASP A 114 -11.70 0.03 4.17
C ASP A 114 -12.70 0.96 4.88
N THR A 115 -12.65 2.25 4.57
CA THR A 115 -13.53 3.26 5.18
C THR A 115 -14.69 3.67 4.28
N TRP A 116 -14.69 3.24 3.01
CA TRP A 116 -15.69 3.58 2.01
C TRP A 116 -16.33 2.33 1.39
N HIS A 117 -17.63 2.13 1.64
CA HIS A 117 -18.34 1.02 1.03
C HIS A 117 -18.68 1.34 -0.43
N ASN A 118 -17.83 0.91 -1.37
CA ASN A 118 -18.12 0.98 -2.80
C ASN A 118 -19.36 0.13 -3.16
N GLY A 119 -20.16 0.64 -4.10
CA GLY A 119 -21.26 -0.13 -4.66
C GLY A 119 -20.76 -1.32 -5.48
N ALA A 120 -21.67 -2.17 -5.96
CA ALA A 120 -21.29 -3.24 -6.88
C ALA A 120 -20.84 -2.64 -8.23
N HIS A 121 -19.58 -2.84 -8.58
CA HIS A 121 -19.02 -2.53 -9.89
C HIS A 121 -18.66 -3.83 -10.61
N MET A 122 -18.99 -3.92 -11.90
CA MET A 122 -18.48 -5.01 -12.74
C MET A 122 -17.06 -4.63 -13.18
N PRO A 123 -16.06 -5.53 -13.04
CA PRO A 123 -14.73 -5.29 -13.60
C PRO A 123 -14.82 -4.98 -15.10
N GLU A 124 -13.96 -4.08 -15.59
CA GLU A 124 -13.84 -3.83 -17.02
C GLU A 124 -13.21 -5.07 -17.67
N ALA A 125 -14.05 -6.03 -18.08
CA ALA A 125 -13.67 -7.40 -18.47
C ALA A 125 -12.61 -7.54 -19.58
N LEU A 126 -12.14 -6.43 -20.17
CA LEU A 126 -11.17 -6.40 -21.28
C LEU A 126 -9.84 -5.74 -20.93
N ARG A 127 -9.66 -5.19 -19.73
CA ARG A 127 -8.42 -4.48 -19.35
C ARG A 127 -7.85 -5.14 -18.10
N SER A 128 -6.58 -5.54 -18.13
CA SER A 128 -5.91 -6.03 -16.92
C SER A 128 -5.65 -4.86 -15.97
N GLY A 129 -5.82 -5.07 -14.66
CA GLY A 129 -5.52 -4.04 -13.66
C GLY A 129 -4.09 -3.49 -13.67
N ALA A 130 -3.12 -4.24 -14.20
CA ALA A 130 -1.76 -3.75 -14.44
C ALA A 130 -1.67 -2.66 -15.52
N GLN A 131 -2.73 -2.48 -16.31
CA GLN A 131 -2.84 -1.46 -17.36
C GLN A 131 -3.65 -0.24 -16.91
N VAL A 132 -4.17 -0.25 -15.69
CA VAL A 132 -4.89 0.87 -15.08
C VAL A 132 -3.87 1.80 -14.43
N SER A 133 -4.09 3.12 -14.53
CA SER A 133 -3.22 4.09 -13.86
C SER A 133 -3.33 3.92 -12.35
N THR A 134 -2.19 3.84 -11.64
CA THR A 134 -2.20 3.65 -10.19
C THR A 134 -2.81 4.82 -9.42
N THR A 135 -3.00 5.98 -10.07
CA THR A 135 -3.66 7.16 -9.50
C THR A 135 -5.10 7.35 -9.97
N ASP A 136 -5.64 6.46 -10.82
CA ASP A 136 -7.03 6.50 -11.25
C ASP A 136 -7.92 5.79 -10.22
N ALA A 137 -8.59 6.57 -9.38
CA ALA A 137 -9.44 6.07 -8.30
C ALA A 137 -10.72 5.35 -8.77
N ASN A 138 -11.05 5.42 -10.07
CA ASN A 138 -12.21 4.73 -10.65
C ASN A 138 -11.81 3.74 -11.76
N GLY A 139 -10.51 3.46 -11.90
CA GLY A 139 -10.02 2.55 -12.90
C GLY A 139 -10.18 1.10 -12.43
N TYR A 140 -10.94 0.31 -13.19
CA TYR A 140 -11.11 -1.12 -12.93
C TYR A 140 -10.33 -1.92 -13.96
N GLY A 141 -9.68 -2.98 -13.50
CA GLY A 141 -8.99 -3.95 -14.34
C GLY A 141 -9.56 -5.35 -14.25
#